data_AF-A0A973DVT2-F1
#
_entry.id   AF-A0A973DVT2-F1
#
_cell.length_a   1.000
_cell.length_b   1.000
_cell.length_c   1.000
_cell.angle_alpha   90.00
_cell.angle_beta   90.00
_cell.angle_gamma   90.00
#
_symmetry.space_group_name_H-M   'P 1'
#
loop_
_entity.id
_entity.type
_entity.pdbx_description
1 polymer ?
#
loop_
_entity_poly.entity_id
_entity_poly.type
_entity_poly.pdbx_seq_one_letter_code
_entity_poly.pdbx_strand_id
1 'polypeptide(L)'
;KEVMYGTGGDEVFDAREGDDTILANSGNDIIVASAGDDVIKGGFGIDRVVFAGELAEYDFARDEDTGAFIFTHTLVGQHGYNEGTEIITEVEFFDFGTETFTKEQFDNAVVGQSVLDGNGPPGARTTNNDELIFLNSGGSLINGLVLNGKTFNGVNVVDALGGDDRIHGTLGDDFIIAGAGNDLIVPRGGDDAVDGGSGNDTFQVFNIGPNNTHFIDLEDGTSRRSGERVELFAVENTITQHGGSTALFGTADTNVLFTGAGRDLIFGRDGDDRLFGNASEDGLFGGLGVDRLRGGDGSDFLAAWDYSDEGSAELYDGEGGGDWLVYATGTAGLDALDDFANGKFDALNLRTDQYEANGSGGRVVIRAKDGEVDRLDAQGNIIATDIARNIETYVGSNGADTLFGDGEADYRLTIDGGPGNDVIHTWGADEINGGRGSDVFIVERDPAGGAFAQAIDGGPGARDYDIVDMRQAGDSRFIVKTNGVNRFEVVVASKDFFGPPLSARGSDFTVKEVQEFILGDNDDYFQWGTGSDGTVYGGKGNDYLISSNQFGQQLPVFQGGDGNDTIVLEDGGAAFGDEGDDRIEVHAGGKISAEGG
;
A
#
# COMPACT_ATOMS: atom_id res chain seq x y z
N LYS A 1 5.47 -47.94 -2.81
CA LYS A 1 5.39 -49.14 -1.93
C LYS A 1 6.73 -49.76 -1.61
N GLU A 2 7.47 -48.96 -0.88
CA GLU A 2 8.63 -49.26 -0.08
C GLU A 2 8.19 -49.41 1.39
N VAL A 3 8.99 -50.10 2.18
CA VAL A 3 8.80 -50.19 3.64
C VAL A 3 10.12 -49.80 4.28
N MET A 4 10.11 -48.74 5.08
CA MET A 4 11.28 -48.21 5.77
C MET A 4 11.23 -48.55 7.26
N TYR A 5 12.37 -48.92 7.81
CA TYR A 5 12.51 -49.29 9.22
C TYR A 5 13.60 -48.44 9.86
N GLY A 6 13.28 -47.74 10.94
CA GLY A 6 14.24 -47.02 11.76
C GLY A 6 15.16 -47.93 12.55
N THR A 7 16.32 -47.40 12.91
CA THR A 7 17.38 -48.16 13.59
C THR A 7 17.24 -48.15 15.10
N GLY A 8 16.40 -47.24 15.63
CA GLY A 8 16.20 -47.02 17.06
C GLY A 8 16.97 -45.82 17.63
N GLY A 9 17.49 -44.93 16.77
CA GLY A 9 18.02 -43.61 17.15
C GLY A 9 17.28 -42.50 16.41
N ASP A 10 17.69 -41.25 16.59
CA ASP A 10 17.03 -40.11 15.94
C ASP A 10 17.34 -40.10 14.43
N GLU A 11 16.30 -40.21 13.60
CA GLU A 11 16.40 -40.40 12.15
C GLU A 11 15.53 -39.41 11.35
N VAL A 12 15.83 -39.29 10.05
CA VAL A 12 15.02 -38.52 9.09
C VAL A 12 14.57 -39.46 7.97
N PHE A 13 13.26 -39.51 7.74
CA PHE A 13 12.63 -40.33 6.70
C PHE A 13 12.05 -39.43 5.59
N ASP A 14 12.31 -39.83 4.35
CA ASP A 14 11.75 -39.24 3.13
C ASP A 14 11.47 -40.41 2.18
N ALA A 15 10.19 -40.74 2.02
CA ALA A 15 9.73 -41.89 1.25
C ALA A 15 9.57 -41.58 -0.25
N ARG A 16 9.54 -40.28 -0.59
CA ARG A 16 9.48 -39.75 -1.96
C ARG A 16 8.16 -40.01 -2.69
N GLU A 17 8.11 -40.99 -3.58
CA GLU A 17 6.96 -41.19 -4.47
C GLU A 17 6.36 -42.58 -4.30
N GLY A 18 5.03 -42.64 -4.26
CA GLY A 18 4.20 -43.84 -4.20
C GLY A 18 3.86 -44.27 -2.77
N ASP A 19 2.87 -45.16 -2.65
CA ASP A 19 2.29 -45.57 -1.34
C ASP A 19 3.28 -46.35 -0.47
N ASP A 20 3.79 -45.78 0.61
CA ASP A 20 4.87 -46.30 1.41
C ASP A 20 4.46 -46.62 2.85
N THR A 21 5.39 -47.21 3.62
CA THR A 21 5.17 -47.53 5.03
C THR A 21 6.43 -47.24 5.82
N ILE A 22 6.33 -46.33 6.78
CA ILE A 22 7.44 -45.85 7.59
C ILE A 22 7.24 -46.33 9.03
N LEU A 23 8.21 -47.08 9.54
CA LEU A 23 8.24 -47.61 10.90
C LEU A 23 9.50 -47.10 11.61
N ALA A 24 9.44 -45.92 12.22
CA ALA A 24 10.62 -45.23 12.75
C ALA A 24 11.15 -45.83 14.08
N ASN A 25 10.30 -46.57 14.79
CA ASN A 25 10.61 -47.38 15.98
C ASN A 25 10.91 -46.59 17.25
N SER A 26 12.12 -46.11 17.44
CA SER A 26 12.52 -45.41 18.68
C SER A 26 13.53 -44.34 18.34
N GLY A 27 13.51 -43.23 19.06
CA GLY A 27 14.26 -42.05 18.66
C GLY A 27 13.32 -40.86 18.58
N ASN A 28 13.87 -39.67 18.38
CA ASN A 28 13.08 -38.49 18.01
C ASN A 28 13.21 -38.30 16.50
N ASP A 29 12.21 -38.74 15.76
CA ASP A 29 12.30 -38.88 14.32
C ASP A 29 11.61 -37.73 13.58
N ILE A 30 12.14 -37.37 12.40
CA ILE A 30 11.50 -36.44 11.47
C ILE A 30 11.08 -37.21 10.23
N ILE A 31 9.81 -37.13 9.87
CA ILE A 31 9.21 -37.91 8.79
C ILE A 31 8.56 -36.94 7.81
N VAL A 32 8.98 -36.96 6.55
CA VAL A 32 8.38 -36.13 5.50
C VAL A 32 7.20 -36.88 4.89
N ALA A 33 5.99 -36.33 5.02
CA ALA A 33 4.82 -36.78 4.27
C ALA A 33 5.10 -36.51 2.79
N SER A 34 5.27 -37.59 2.03
CA SER A 34 5.76 -37.54 0.66
C SER A 34 4.60 -37.81 -0.30
N ALA A 35 4.85 -37.96 -1.60
CA ALA A 35 3.74 -38.24 -2.53
C ALA A 35 3.28 -39.70 -2.42
N GLY A 36 2.02 -39.98 -2.08
CA GLY A 36 1.45 -41.33 -2.11
C GLY A 36 0.59 -41.64 -0.89
N ASP A 37 -0.22 -42.70 -0.96
CA ASP A 37 -1.00 -43.11 0.22
C ASP A 37 -0.08 -43.83 1.24
N ASP A 38 0.47 -43.09 2.19
CA ASP A 38 1.48 -43.57 3.12
C ASP A 38 0.93 -43.97 4.49
N VAL A 39 1.63 -44.90 5.15
CA VAL A 39 1.37 -45.30 6.54
C VAL A 39 2.59 -44.94 7.39
N ILE A 40 2.40 -44.02 8.32
CA ILE A 40 3.47 -43.48 9.16
C ILE A 40 3.28 -43.90 10.62
N LYS A 41 4.36 -44.42 11.20
CA LYS A 41 4.44 -44.76 12.61
C LYS A 41 5.75 -44.25 13.21
N GLY A 42 5.67 -43.22 14.06
CA GLY A 42 6.84 -42.64 14.75
C GLY A 42 7.42 -43.63 15.76
N GLY A 43 6.62 -43.98 16.77
CA GLY A 43 6.99 -45.01 17.74
C GLY A 43 7.32 -44.43 19.11
N PHE A 44 8.46 -44.80 19.66
CA PHE A 44 8.89 -44.32 20.98
C PHE A 44 9.83 -43.13 20.86
N GLY A 45 9.37 -41.97 21.30
CA GLY A 45 10.21 -40.79 21.45
C GLY A 45 9.36 -39.55 21.23
N ILE A 46 9.93 -38.53 20.62
CA ILE A 46 9.22 -37.33 20.20
C ILE A 46 9.37 -37.23 18.69
N ASP A 47 8.32 -37.61 17.99
CA ASP A 47 8.34 -37.72 16.54
C ASP A 47 7.59 -36.55 15.89
N ARG A 48 8.02 -36.21 14.67
CA ARG A 48 7.51 -35.08 13.91
C ARG A 48 7.22 -35.51 12.48
N VAL A 49 6.01 -35.24 12.00
CA VAL A 49 5.65 -35.36 10.58
C VAL A 49 5.65 -33.97 9.95
N VAL A 50 6.26 -33.85 8.78
CA VAL A 50 6.35 -32.61 7.98
C VAL A 50 5.58 -32.80 6.69
N PHE A 51 4.54 -32.00 6.52
CA PHE A 51 3.71 -31.91 5.32
C PHE A 51 4.24 -30.84 4.38
N ALA A 52 4.01 -31.03 3.09
CA ALA A 52 4.42 -30.11 2.03
C ALA A 52 3.53 -28.86 1.96
N GLY A 53 2.26 -29.00 2.32
CA GLY A 53 1.23 -27.95 2.23
C GLY A 53 0.77 -27.41 3.58
N GLU A 54 -0.24 -26.55 3.52
CA GLU A 54 -0.88 -25.96 4.69
C GLU A 54 -2.06 -26.81 5.16
N LEU A 55 -2.41 -26.74 6.45
CA LEU A 55 -3.48 -27.58 7.02
C LEU A 55 -4.81 -27.47 6.25
N ALA A 56 -5.15 -26.28 5.72
CA ALA A 56 -6.38 -26.07 4.95
C ALA A 56 -6.44 -26.82 3.60
N GLU A 57 -5.30 -27.31 3.10
CA GLU A 57 -5.22 -28.17 1.91
C GLU A 57 -5.62 -29.63 2.20
N TYR A 58 -5.71 -30.01 3.48
CA TYR A 58 -5.98 -31.39 3.90
C TYR A 58 -7.37 -31.53 4.50
N ASP A 59 -8.05 -32.61 4.12
CA ASP A 59 -9.12 -33.18 4.94
C ASP A 59 -8.49 -33.91 6.12
N PHE A 60 -9.09 -33.78 7.29
CA PHE A 60 -8.68 -34.50 8.50
C PHE A 60 -9.79 -35.44 8.98
N ALA A 61 -9.42 -36.70 9.14
CA ALA A 61 -10.25 -37.72 9.75
C ALA A 61 -9.50 -38.46 10.86
N ARG A 62 -10.27 -39.09 11.75
CA ARG A 62 -9.73 -40.00 12.76
C ARG A 62 -10.39 -41.36 12.63
N ASP A 63 -9.56 -42.40 12.63
CA ASP A 63 -10.04 -43.77 12.75
C ASP A 63 -10.37 -44.07 14.23
N GLU A 64 -11.64 -44.33 14.54
CA GLU A 64 -12.12 -44.56 15.91
C GLU A 64 -11.59 -45.87 16.52
N ASP A 65 -11.25 -46.87 15.70
CA ASP A 65 -10.83 -48.19 16.17
C ASP A 65 -9.34 -48.21 16.52
N THR A 66 -8.53 -47.52 15.73
CA THR A 66 -7.06 -47.51 15.83
C THR A 66 -6.52 -46.24 16.48
N GLY A 67 -7.31 -45.16 16.50
CA GLY A 67 -6.85 -43.84 16.92
C GLY A 67 -5.89 -43.18 15.93
N ALA A 68 -5.78 -43.72 14.71
CA ALA A 68 -4.93 -43.15 13.67
C ALA A 68 -5.49 -41.81 13.19
N PHE A 69 -4.57 -40.87 12.95
CA PHE A 69 -4.86 -39.63 12.25
C PHE A 69 -4.77 -39.88 10.75
N ILE A 70 -5.73 -39.38 10.00
CA ILE A 70 -5.79 -39.52 8.56
C ILE A 70 -5.84 -38.13 7.96
N PHE A 71 -4.78 -37.75 7.25
CA PHE A 71 -4.74 -36.50 6.49
C PHE A 71 -4.81 -36.82 5.02
N THR A 72 -5.78 -36.27 4.30
CA THR A 72 -5.91 -36.48 2.86
C THR A 72 -5.67 -35.15 2.17
N HIS A 73 -4.60 -35.06 1.37
CA HIS A 73 -4.30 -33.86 0.60
C HIS A 73 -5.35 -33.70 -0.51
N THR A 74 -6.19 -32.68 -0.39
CA THR A 74 -7.36 -32.48 -1.26
C THR A 74 -7.20 -31.33 -2.25
N LEU A 75 -6.37 -30.34 -1.91
CA LEU A 75 -6.10 -29.18 -2.75
C LEU A 75 -4.62 -29.14 -3.09
N VAL A 76 -4.27 -29.66 -4.26
CA VAL A 76 -2.90 -29.59 -4.78
C VAL A 76 -2.57 -28.14 -5.11
N GLY A 77 -2.03 -27.40 -4.14
CA GLY A 77 -1.62 -26.02 -4.27
C GLY A 77 -0.40 -25.82 -5.18
N GLN A 78 0.39 -24.77 -4.90
CA GLN A 78 1.60 -24.44 -5.65
C GLN A 78 2.74 -25.46 -5.51
N HIS A 79 2.62 -26.43 -4.60
CA HIS A 79 3.67 -27.41 -4.29
C HIS A 79 3.79 -28.55 -5.33
N GLY A 80 2.88 -28.62 -6.31
CA GLY A 80 3.08 -29.31 -7.58
C GLY A 80 2.98 -30.83 -7.55
N TYR A 81 2.72 -31.43 -6.40
CA TYR A 81 2.40 -32.85 -6.25
C TYR A 81 1.34 -33.06 -5.15
N ASN A 82 0.51 -34.07 -5.34
CA ASN A 82 -0.46 -34.51 -4.35
C ASN A 82 0.24 -35.47 -3.39
N GLU A 83 0.21 -35.18 -2.09
CA GLU A 83 0.71 -36.11 -1.07
C GLU A 83 -0.19 -37.34 -0.93
N GLY A 84 -1.46 -37.29 -1.35
CA GLY A 84 -2.37 -38.42 -1.16
C GLY A 84 -2.85 -38.50 0.28
N THR A 85 -2.98 -39.72 0.81
CA THR A 85 -3.55 -39.99 2.13
C THR A 85 -2.51 -40.50 3.11
N GLU A 86 -2.29 -39.74 4.17
CA GLU A 86 -1.36 -40.04 5.25
C GLU A 86 -2.07 -40.66 6.45
N ILE A 87 -1.75 -41.92 6.78
CA ILE A 87 -2.28 -42.61 7.97
C ILE A 87 -1.20 -42.64 9.04
N ILE A 88 -1.37 -41.82 10.08
CA ILE A 88 -0.32 -41.50 11.05
C ILE A 88 -0.69 -42.01 12.45
N THR A 89 0.25 -42.69 13.10
CA THR A 89 0.14 -43.14 14.49
C THR A 89 1.44 -42.90 15.25
N GLU A 90 1.35 -42.76 16.58
CA GLU A 90 2.53 -42.63 17.47
C GLU A 90 3.47 -41.49 17.03
N VAL A 91 2.91 -40.29 16.82
CA VAL A 91 3.64 -39.04 16.46
C VAL A 91 3.13 -37.89 17.33
N GLU A 92 4.05 -37.02 17.77
CA GLU A 92 3.77 -35.92 18.72
C GLU A 92 3.54 -34.56 18.05
N PHE A 93 4.19 -34.30 16.91
CA PHE A 93 4.15 -33.01 16.23
C PHE A 93 3.85 -33.15 14.73
N PHE A 94 3.05 -32.23 14.21
CA PHE A 94 2.60 -32.19 12.83
C PHE A 94 2.88 -30.80 12.28
N ASP A 95 3.73 -30.72 11.27
CA ASP A 95 4.12 -29.48 10.61
C ASP A 95 3.43 -29.32 9.29
N PHE A 96 2.61 -28.30 9.20
CA PHE A 96 2.08 -27.76 7.97
C PHE A 96 2.88 -26.49 7.64
N GLY A 97 2.95 -26.11 6.37
CA GLY A 97 3.86 -25.06 5.87
C GLY A 97 3.91 -23.79 6.73
N THR A 98 2.78 -23.37 7.29
CA THR A 98 2.66 -22.16 8.13
C THR A 98 2.53 -22.43 9.63
N GLU A 99 2.29 -23.67 10.06
CA GLU A 99 1.86 -23.97 11.42
C GLU A 99 2.29 -25.35 11.93
N THR A 100 2.55 -25.46 13.23
CA THR A 100 2.82 -26.74 13.91
C THR A 100 1.69 -27.06 14.90
N PHE A 101 1.16 -28.28 14.82
CA PHE A 101 0.19 -28.81 15.77
C PHE A 101 0.79 -29.92 16.62
N THR A 102 0.28 -30.04 17.83
CA THR A 102 0.57 -31.17 18.73
C THR A 102 -0.45 -32.29 18.54
N LYS A 103 -0.03 -33.50 18.90
CA LYS A 103 -0.94 -34.64 19.03
C LYS A 103 -2.15 -34.34 19.91
N GLU A 104 -1.97 -33.60 21.00
CA GLU A 104 -3.06 -33.26 21.92
C GLU A 104 -4.13 -32.40 21.24
N GLN A 105 -3.72 -31.41 20.43
CA GLN A 105 -4.67 -30.59 19.66
C GLN A 105 -5.46 -31.43 18.67
N PHE A 106 -4.78 -32.30 17.91
CA PHE A 106 -5.51 -33.20 17.03
C PHE A 106 -6.37 -34.17 17.82
N ASP A 107 -5.91 -34.77 18.92
CA ASP A 107 -6.71 -35.65 19.79
C ASP A 107 -8.00 -35.02 20.29
N ASN A 108 -7.96 -33.73 20.60
CA ASN A 108 -9.12 -32.97 21.07
C ASN A 108 -9.94 -32.35 19.93
N ALA A 109 -9.48 -32.41 18.68
CA ALA A 109 -10.21 -31.85 17.55
C ALA A 109 -11.55 -32.56 17.36
N VAL A 110 -12.60 -31.77 17.14
CA VAL A 110 -13.95 -32.24 16.84
C VAL A 110 -14.02 -32.54 15.36
N VAL A 111 -14.25 -33.82 15.03
CA VAL A 111 -14.28 -34.29 13.64
C VAL A 111 -15.62 -34.95 13.39
N GLY A 112 -16.29 -34.55 12.30
CA GLY A 112 -17.61 -35.06 11.99
C GLY A 112 -17.92 -35.14 10.52
N GLN A 113 -19.04 -35.79 10.24
CA GLN A 113 -19.67 -35.87 8.93
C GLN A 113 -20.57 -34.64 8.71
N SER A 114 -21.57 -34.73 7.83
CA SER A 114 -22.45 -33.64 7.39
C SER A 114 -23.10 -32.77 8.48
N VAL A 115 -23.10 -33.16 9.76
CA VAL A 115 -23.59 -32.31 10.85
C VAL A 115 -22.71 -32.48 12.10
N LEU A 116 -22.17 -31.37 12.58
CA LEU A 116 -21.52 -31.22 13.87
C LEU A 116 -22.31 -30.22 14.72
N ASP A 117 -22.84 -30.68 15.85
CA ASP A 117 -23.58 -29.85 16.79
C ASP A 117 -23.43 -30.40 18.23
N GLY A 118 -23.88 -29.64 19.23
CA GLY A 118 -23.86 -30.08 20.64
C GLY A 118 -24.70 -31.33 20.95
N ASN A 119 -25.49 -31.83 19.99
CA ASN A 119 -26.35 -33.01 20.12
C ASN A 119 -25.78 -34.28 19.47
N GLY A 120 -24.67 -34.17 18.70
CA GLY A 120 -23.97 -35.26 18.03
C GLY A 120 -23.54 -36.41 18.98
N PRO A 121 -22.88 -37.49 18.52
CA PRO A 121 -22.29 -38.47 19.44
C PRO A 121 -21.04 -37.89 20.17
N PRO A 122 -20.68 -38.38 21.37
CA PRO A 122 -19.43 -37.95 22.03
C PRO A 122 -18.21 -38.08 21.09
N GLY A 123 -17.38 -37.03 21.02
CA GLY A 123 -16.24 -36.93 20.07
C GLY A 123 -16.56 -36.20 18.76
N ALA A 124 -17.84 -36.08 18.41
CA ALA A 124 -18.34 -35.27 17.29
C ALA A 124 -19.36 -34.21 17.77
N ARG A 125 -19.30 -33.86 19.06
CA ARG A 125 -20.09 -32.77 19.65
C ARG A 125 -19.20 -31.56 19.81
N THR A 126 -19.67 -30.43 19.33
CA THR A 126 -19.15 -29.11 19.68
C THR A 126 -19.59 -28.72 21.09
N THR A 127 -18.85 -27.81 21.72
CA THR A 127 -19.10 -27.33 23.09
C THR A 127 -18.95 -25.81 23.18
N ASN A 128 -18.94 -25.25 24.40
CA ASN A 128 -18.68 -23.81 24.58
C ASN A 128 -17.20 -23.52 24.93
N ASN A 129 -16.28 -24.37 24.47
CA ASN A 129 -14.84 -24.22 24.70
C ASN A 129 -14.16 -24.11 23.34
N ASP A 130 -12.99 -23.49 23.31
CA ASP A 130 -12.13 -23.38 22.13
C ASP A 130 -11.85 -24.76 21.50
N GLU A 131 -12.31 -24.94 20.27
CA GLU A 131 -12.26 -26.20 19.54
C GLU A 131 -11.56 -26.05 18.17
N LEU A 132 -10.82 -27.08 17.79
CA LEU A 132 -10.37 -27.27 16.41
C LEU A 132 -11.38 -28.21 15.73
N ILE A 133 -12.08 -27.72 14.72
CA ILE A 133 -13.24 -28.39 14.13
C ILE A 133 -12.96 -28.72 12.66
N PHE A 134 -13.21 -29.96 12.26
CA PHE A 134 -13.12 -30.40 10.87
C PHE A 134 -14.42 -31.08 10.43
N LEU A 135 -15.08 -30.49 9.44
CA LEU A 135 -16.14 -31.14 8.70
C LEU A 135 -15.57 -32.10 7.65
N ASN A 136 -16.26 -33.22 7.47
CA ASN A 136 -16.03 -34.14 6.38
C ASN A 136 -17.28 -34.25 5.51
N SER A 137 -17.07 -34.40 4.20
CA SER A 137 -18.13 -34.47 3.17
C SER A 137 -19.00 -35.74 3.23
N GLY A 138 -18.72 -36.68 4.13
CA GLY A 138 -19.54 -37.86 4.34
C GLY A 138 -20.82 -37.54 5.12
N GLY A 139 -21.90 -38.28 4.91
CA GLY A 139 -23.14 -38.15 5.69
C GLY A 139 -24.37 -37.77 4.85
N SER A 140 -25.40 -37.27 5.53
CA SER A 140 -26.64 -36.79 4.89
C SER A 140 -26.70 -35.27 4.91
N LEU A 141 -26.70 -34.67 3.73
CA LEU A 141 -26.78 -33.23 3.53
C LEU A 141 -28.13 -32.66 4.01
N ILE A 142 -28.09 -31.41 4.49
CA ILE A 142 -29.24 -30.71 5.07
C ILE A 142 -29.87 -29.75 4.05
N ASN A 143 -31.19 -29.62 4.11
CA ASN A 143 -31.97 -28.74 3.23
C ASN A 143 -32.80 -27.75 4.03
N GLY A 144 -33.02 -26.55 3.48
CA GLY A 144 -33.95 -25.57 4.02
C GLY A 144 -33.39 -24.69 5.13
N LEU A 145 -32.07 -24.67 5.33
CA LEU A 145 -31.43 -23.72 6.23
C LEU A 145 -31.48 -22.32 5.65
N VAL A 146 -31.52 -21.30 6.51
CA VAL A 146 -31.69 -19.91 6.07
C VAL A 146 -30.67 -19.02 6.76
N LEU A 147 -29.92 -18.27 5.97
CA LEU A 147 -29.04 -17.19 6.41
C LEU A 147 -29.39 -15.93 5.61
N ASN A 148 -29.57 -14.79 6.27
CA ASN A 148 -29.94 -13.51 5.63
C ASN A 148 -31.11 -13.60 4.62
N GLY A 149 -32.10 -14.45 4.93
CA GLY A 149 -33.29 -14.65 4.08
C GLY A 149 -33.05 -15.49 2.81
N LYS A 150 -31.86 -16.03 2.61
CA LYS A 150 -31.52 -16.96 1.52
C LYS A 150 -31.56 -18.40 2.02
N THR A 151 -32.06 -19.32 1.20
CA THR A 151 -32.22 -20.73 1.58
C THR A 151 -31.11 -21.59 1.00
N PHE A 152 -30.44 -22.34 1.87
CA PHE A 152 -29.37 -23.27 1.56
C PHE A 152 -29.89 -24.70 1.56
N ASN A 153 -29.42 -25.49 0.60
CA ASN A 153 -29.86 -26.86 0.36
C ASN A 153 -28.67 -27.72 -0.05
N GLY A 154 -28.65 -28.97 0.41
CA GLY A 154 -27.56 -29.88 0.08
C GLY A 154 -26.26 -29.54 0.80
N VAL A 155 -26.33 -28.98 2.01
CA VAL A 155 -25.14 -28.48 2.74
C VAL A 155 -24.70 -29.42 3.86
N ASN A 156 -23.40 -29.44 4.18
CA ASN A 156 -22.94 -29.89 5.50
C ASN A 156 -23.10 -28.76 6.52
N VAL A 157 -23.13 -29.08 7.80
CA VAL A 157 -23.49 -28.12 8.86
C VAL A 157 -22.54 -28.22 10.04
N VAL A 158 -22.01 -27.09 10.48
CA VAL A 158 -21.39 -26.92 11.80
C VAL A 158 -22.18 -25.91 12.61
N ASP A 159 -22.42 -26.24 13.87
CA ASP A 159 -22.82 -25.32 14.93
C ASP A 159 -21.80 -25.46 16.06
N ALA A 160 -20.81 -24.56 16.09
CA ALA A 160 -19.68 -24.61 17.01
C ALA A 160 -20.00 -24.05 18.42
N LEU A 161 -21.17 -23.40 18.58
CA LEU A 161 -21.71 -22.88 19.84
C LEU A 161 -20.91 -21.71 20.41
N GLY A 162 -19.73 -21.92 21.00
CA GLY A 162 -18.90 -20.82 21.46
C GLY A 162 -17.57 -21.27 22.05
N GLY A 163 -16.75 -20.31 22.47
CA GLY A 163 -15.30 -20.51 22.54
C GLY A 163 -14.65 -19.85 21.32
N ASP A 164 -13.34 -19.67 21.34
CA ASP A 164 -12.60 -19.15 20.19
C ASP A 164 -12.21 -20.34 19.29
N ASP A 165 -13.04 -20.63 18.29
CA ASP A 165 -12.97 -21.86 17.51
C ASP A 165 -12.18 -21.70 16.21
N ARG A 166 -11.57 -22.79 15.74
CA ARG A 166 -11.03 -22.88 14.38
C ARG A 166 -11.78 -23.92 13.58
N ILE A 167 -12.51 -23.47 12.57
CA ILE A 167 -13.47 -24.29 11.83
C ILE A 167 -12.98 -24.48 10.40
N HIS A 168 -12.80 -25.73 10.00
CA HIS A 168 -12.52 -26.13 8.64
C HIS A 168 -13.74 -26.81 8.03
N GLY A 169 -14.26 -26.22 6.96
CA GLY A 169 -15.30 -26.78 6.11
C GLY A 169 -14.81 -27.94 5.24
N THR A 170 -15.64 -28.32 4.29
CA THR A 170 -15.40 -29.33 3.28
C THR A 170 -15.05 -28.70 1.93
N LEU A 171 -14.93 -29.51 0.88
CA LEU A 171 -14.81 -29.02 -0.50
C LEU A 171 -16.16 -28.85 -1.21
N GLY A 172 -17.27 -29.04 -0.52
CA GLY A 172 -18.61 -28.79 -1.04
C GLY A 172 -19.39 -27.88 -0.10
N ASP A 173 -20.60 -27.51 -0.52
CA ASP A 173 -21.41 -26.50 0.15
C ASP A 173 -21.60 -26.76 1.66
N ASP A 174 -21.21 -25.77 2.47
CA ASP A 174 -21.29 -25.82 3.93
C ASP A 174 -22.16 -24.71 4.52
N PHE A 175 -22.71 -24.97 5.69
CA PHE A 175 -23.44 -24.02 6.52
C PHE A 175 -22.77 -23.99 7.90
N ILE A 176 -21.99 -22.95 8.14
CA ILE A 176 -21.14 -22.81 9.32
C ILE A 176 -21.74 -21.74 10.23
N ILE A 177 -22.07 -22.13 11.46
CA ILE A 177 -22.38 -21.23 12.57
C ILE A 177 -21.23 -21.37 13.56
N ALA A 178 -20.41 -20.33 13.69
CA ALA A 178 -19.25 -20.35 14.57
C ALA A 178 -19.66 -20.07 16.03
N GLY A 179 -20.52 -19.07 16.24
CA GLY A 179 -21.26 -18.94 17.49
C GLY A 179 -20.73 -17.78 18.32
N ALA A 180 -20.25 -18.02 19.54
CA ALA A 180 -19.80 -16.96 20.43
C ALA A 180 -18.32 -17.11 20.78
N GLY A 181 -17.49 -16.15 20.39
CA GLY A 181 -16.04 -16.18 20.54
C GLY A 181 -15.40 -15.46 19.37
N ASN A 182 -14.07 -15.46 19.29
CA ASN A 182 -13.36 -14.94 18.12
C ASN A 182 -12.94 -16.12 17.26
N ASP A 183 -13.75 -16.42 16.24
CA ASP A 183 -13.63 -17.64 15.47
C ASP A 183 -12.78 -17.44 14.21
N LEU A 184 -12.00 -18.45 13.83
CA LEU A 184 -11.29 -18.53 12.56
C LEU A 184 -11.98 -19.55 11.65
N ILE A 185 -12.59 -19.06 10.58
CA ILE A 185 -13.47 -19.85 9.72
C ILE A 185 -12.84 -20.03 8.34
N VAL A 186 -12.61 -21.28 7.98
CA VAL A 186 -12.08 -21.71 6.69
C VAL A 186 -13.14 -22.56 5.98
N PRO A 187 -14.04 -22.00 5.16
CA PRO A 187 -15.07 -22.79 4.50
C PRO A 187 -14.50 -23.71 3.41
N ARG A 188 -13.34 -23.35 2.85
CA ARG A 188 -12.63 -24.03 1.74
C ARG A 188 -13.35 -23.89 0.40
N GLY A 189 -14.06 -24.91 -0.09
CA GLY A 189 -14.62 -24.92 -1.44
C GLY A 189 -16.12 -25.23 -1.44
N GLY A 190 -16.83 -24.81 -2.48
CA GLY A 190 -18.28 -24.91 -2.55
C GLY A 190 -18.99 -23.56 -2.45
N ASP A 191 -20.32 -23.59 -2.46
CA ASP A 191 -21.17 -22.42 -2.20
C ASP A 191 -21.61 -22.42 -0.72
N ASP A 192 -20.91 -21.65 0.10
CA ASP A 192 -21.04 -21.72 1.56
C ASP A 192 -21.92 -20.61 2.16
N ALA A 193 -22.38 -20.86 3.38
CA ALA A 193 -23.02 -19.89 4.25
C ALA A 193 -22.28 -19.86 5.59
N VAL A 194 -21.78 -18.69 5.98
CA VAL A 194 -21.00 -18.50 7.20
C VAL A 194 -21.67 -17.44 8.07
N ASP A 195 -21.94 -17.80 9.32
CA ASP A 195 -22.39 -16.94 10.42
C ASP A 195 -21.30 -17.00 11.51
N GLY A 196 -20.51 -15.92 11.65
CA GLY A 196 -19.49 -15.86 12.71
C GLY A 196 -20.14 -15.75 14.09
N GLY A 197 -21.18 -14.94 14.20
CA GLY A 197 -22.01 -14.84 15.38
C GLY A 197 -21.62 -13.65 16.26
N SER A 198 -21.10 -13.89 17.46
CA SER A 198 -20.73 -12.80 18.36
C SER A 198 -19.28 -12.90 18.78
N GLY A 199 -18.55 -11.81 18.60
CA GLY A 199 -17.12 -11.71 18.85
C GLY A 199 -16.47 -11.04 17.65
N ASN A 200 -15.17 -11.22 17.47
CA ASN A 200 -14.46 -10.71 16.30
C ASN A 200 -14.04 -11.89 15.43
N ASP A 201 -14.83 -12.19 14.41
CA ASP A 201 -14.68 -13.40 13.62
C ASP A 201 -13.83 -13.14 12.38
N THR A 202 -13.08 -14.16 11.97
CA THR A 202 -12.12 -14.09 10.86
C THR A 202 -12.46 -15.10 9.79
N PHE A 203 -12.76 -14.59 8.60
CA PHE A 203 -12.95 -15.39 7.40
C PHE A 203 -11.63 -15.57 6.65
N GLN A 204 -11.15 -16.81 6.56
CA GLN A 204 -9.90 -17.12 5.89
C GLN A 204 -10.14 -17.83 4.56
N VAL A 205 -9.53 -17.30 3.50
CA VAL A 205 -9.57 -17.86 2.16
C VAL A 205 -8.19 -18.32 1.77
N PHE A 206 -8.09 -19.59 1.39
CA PHE A 206 -6.88 -20.17 0.81
C PHE A 206 -6.97 -20.20 -0.71
N ASN A 207 -5.84 -19.91 -1.34
CA ASN A 207 -5.54 -20.17 -2.75
C ASN A 207 -6.61 -19.63 -3.71
N ILE A 208 -6.58 -18.33 -3.95
CA ILE A 208 -7.45 -17.66 -4.94
C ILE A 208 -7.08 -18.09 -6.38
N GLY A 209 -5.86 -18.59 -6.57
CA GLY A 209 -5.32 -19.07 -7.83
C GLY A 209 -4.79 -17.92 -8.70
N PRO A 210 -3.74 -18.16 -9.50
CA PRO A 210 -3.16 -17.12 -10.34
C PRO A 210 -4.17 -16.71 -11.43
N ASN A 211 -4.41 -15.41 -11.58
CA ASN A 211 -5.31 -14.77 -12.56
C ASN A 211 -6.82 -14.82 -12.24
N ASN A 212 -7.23 -15.18 -11.03
CA ASN A 212 -8.59 -14.91 -10.58
C ASN A 212 -8.61 -13.64 -9.73
N THR A 213 -9.74 -12.94 -9.82
CA THR A 213 -10.05 -11.84 -8.89
C THR A 213 -11.05 -12.34 -7.86
N HIS A 214 -10.73 -12.14 -6.58
CA HIS A 214 -11.64 -12.40 -5.47
C HIS A 214 -12.29 -11.09 -5.05
N PHE A 215 -13.62 -11.07 -4.94
CA PHE A 215 -14.37 -9.96 -4.39
C PHE A 215 -14.93 -10.34 -3.02
N ILE A 216 -14.57 -9.61 -1.98
CA ILE A 216 -15.09 -9.79 -0.63
C ILE A 216 -15.65 -8.45 -0.17
N ASP A 217 -16.91 -8.43 0.25
CA ASP A 217 -17.54 -7.28 0.87
C ASP A 217 -18.27 -7.76 2.13
N LEU A 218 -17.73 -7.38 3.29
CA LEU A 218 -18.21 -7.83 4.59
C LEU A 218 -19.56 -7.19 4.95
N GLU A 219 -19.79 -5.93 4.58
CA GLU A 219 -21.07 -5.24 4.80
C GLU A 219 -22.19 -5.81 3.93
N ASP A 220 -21.91 -6.05 2.64
CA ASP A 220 -22.85 -6.73 1.74
C ASP A 220 -23.02 -8.21 2.12
N GLY A 221 -22.11 -8.74 2.96
CA GLY A 221 -22.13 -10.11 3.46
C GLY A 221 -21.81 -11.13 2.37
N THR A 222 -20.83 -10.84 1.50
CA THR A 222 -20.54 -11.70 0.35
C THR A 222 -19.07 -11.85 0.02
N SER A 223 -18.68 -13.07 -0.32
CA SER A 223 -17.38 -13.40 -0.89
C SER A 223 -17.60 -14.18 -2.19
N ARG A 224 -16.94 -13.76 -3.28
CA ARG A 224 -17.14 -14.30 -4.63
C ARG A 224 -15.81 -14.47 -5.35
N ARG A 225 -15.60 -15.66 -5.90
CA ARG A 225 -14.53 -15.96 -6.86
C ARG A 225 -15.09 -16.79 -8.02
N SER A 226 -14.26 -17.14 -9.00
CA SER A 226 -14.73 -17.79 -10.24
C SER A 226 -15.43 -19.13 -9.98
N GLY A 227 -16.77 -19.11 -9.95
CA GLY A 227 -17.61 -20.31 -9.80
C GLY A 227 -17.99 -20.67 -8.37
N GLU A 228 -17.59 -19.88 -7.37
CA GLU A 228 -17.87 -20.14 -5.96
C GLU A 228 -18.34 -18.86 -5.26
N ARG A 229 -19.26 -19.04 -4.30
CA ARG A 229 -19.84 -17.92 -3.57
C ARG A 229 -20.14 -18.28 -2.13
N VAL A 230 -19.63 -17.44 -1.22
CA VAL A 230 -19.91 -17.52 0.20
C VAL A 230 -20.83 -16.37 0.62
N GLU A 231 -21.91 -16.67 1.35
CA GLU A 231 -22.59 -15.66 2.17
C GLU A 231 -21.87 -15.51 3.49
N LEU A 232 -21.65 -14.27 3.90
CA LEU A 232 -21.04 -13.92 5.17
C LEU A 232 -22.08 -13.17 6.01
N PHE A 233 -22.08 -13.43 7.31
CA PHE A 233 -22.85 -12.68 8.29
C PHE A 233 -22.07 -12.65 9.61
N ALA A 234 -22.02 -11.47 10.25
CA ALA A 234 -21.27 -11.25 11.48
C ALA A 234 -19.82 -11.77 11.36
N VAL A 235 -19.10 -11.23 10.37
CA VAL A 235 -17.68 -11.51 10.14
C VAL A 235 -17.01 -10.16 9.93
N GLU A 236 -16.02 -9.86 10.77
CA GLU A 236 -15.38 -8.55 10.82
C GLU A 236 -13.99 -8.55 10.18
N ASN A 237 -13.34 -9.71 10.07
CA ASN A 237 -11.95 -9.79 9.63
C ASN A 237 -11.80 -10.77 8.47
N THR A 238 -10.77 -10.54 7.66
CA THR A 238 -10.44 -11.46 6.57
C THR A 238 -8.96 -11.70 6.47
N ILE A 239 -8.61 -12.92 6.12
CA ILE A 239 -7.26 -13.30 5.72
C ILE A 239 -7.38 -13.99 4.36
N THR A 240 -6.88 -13.35 3.30
CA THR A 240 -6.69 -14.03 2.02
C THR A 240 -5.22 -14.40 1.84
N GLN A 241 -4.98 -15.61 1.37
CA GLN A 241 -3.64 -16.14 1.17
C GLN A 241 -3.49 -16.75 -0.22
N HIS A 242 -2.25 -16.74 -0.71
CA HIS A 242 -1.81 -17.41 -1.93
C HIS A 242 -2.46 -16.94 -3.24
N GLY A 243 -1.87 -15.88 -3.82
CA GLY A 243 -2.06 -15.44 -5.20
C GLY A 243 -3.40 -14.79 -5.49
N GLY A 244 -3.55 -14.30 -6.73
CA GLY A 244 -4.78 -13.68 -7.21
C GLY A 244 -4.95 -12.23 -6.72
N SER A 245 -5.68 -11.43 -7.46
CA SER A 245 -6.01 -10.07 -7.03
C SER A 245 -7.27 -10.10 -6.16
N THR A 246 -7.31 -9.32 -5.09
CA THR A 246 -8.42 -9.24 -4.15
C THR A 246 -8.97 -7.82 -4.11
N ALA A 247 -10.28 -7.65 -4.33
CA ALA A 247 -11.00 -6.46 -3.91
C ALA A 247 -11.71 -6.78 -2.61
N LEU A 248 -11.31 -6.12 -1.53
CA LEU A 248 -11.74 -6.38 -0.17
C LEU A 248 -12.32 -5.11 0.44
N PHE A 249 -13.57 -5.21 0.90
CA PHE A 249 -14.28 -4.13 1.57
C PHE A 249 -14.68 -4.58 2.97
N GLY A 250 -14.26 -3.80 3.96
CA GLY A 250 -14.63 -3.95 5.37
C GLY A 250 -16.09 -3.60 5.65
N THR A 251 -16.38 -3.34 6.92
CA THR A 251 -17.69 -2.90 7.43
C THR A 251 -17.56 -1.46 7.94
N ALA A 252 -18.57 -0.96 8.64
CA ALA A 252 -18.45 0.31 9.38
C ALA A 252 -17.87 0.13 10.81
N ASP A 253 -17.43 -1.07 11.16
CA ASP A 253 -16.82 -1.42 12.43
C ASP A 253 -15.31 -1.70 12.23
N THR A 254 -14.53 -1.70 13.31
CA THR A 254 -13.09 -2.05 13.25
C THR A 254 -12.84 -3.40 12.58
N ASN A 255 -12.06 -3.39 11.51
CA ASN A 255 -11.63 -4.57 10.78
C ASN A 255 -10.11 -4.79 10.82
N VAL A 256 -9.73 -6.06 10.67
CA VAL A 256 -8.37 -6.48 10.32
C VAL A 256 -8.44 -7.19 8.97
N LEU A 257 -7.93 -6.51 7.96
CA LEU A 257 -8.04 -6.90 6.56
C LEU A 257 -6.65 -7.23 6.02
N PHE A 258 -6.42 -8.51 5.75
CA PHE A 258 -5.16 -9.02 5.24
C PHE A 258 -5.37 -9.67 3.87
N THR A 259 -4.65 -9.18 2.86
CA THR A 259 -4.63 -9.81 1.54
C THR A 259 -3.32 -10.53 1.25
N GLY A 260 -3.32 -11.43 0.27
CA GLY A 260 -2.17 -12.26 -0.06
C GLY A 260 -1.17 -11.56 -0.97
N ALA A 261 -0.48 -12.34 -1.81
CA ALA A 261 0.24 -11.77 -2.94
C ALA A 261 -0.72 -11.53 -4.10
N GLY A 262 -0.59 -10.42 -4.79
CA GLY A 262 -1.50 -10.03 -5.86
C GLY A 262 -1.61 -8.53 -5.91
N ARG A 263 -2.22 -7.98 -6.96
CA ARG A 263 -2.54 -6.54 -6.95
C ARG A 263 -3.89 -6.39 -6.29
N ASP A 264 -3.91 -5.87 -5.06
CA ASP A 264 -5.07 -5.87 -4.20
C ASP A 264 -5.63 -4.45 -4.00
N LEU A 265 -6.92 -4.39 -3.68
CA LEU A 265 -7.66 -3.17 -3.41
C LEU A 265 -8.40 -3.37 -2.09
N ILE A 266 -8.02 -2.63 -1.06
CA ILE A 266 -8.54 -2.77 0.30
C ILE A 266 -9.19 -1.47 0.73
N PHE A 267 -10.46 -1.53 1.11
CA PHE A 267 -11.19 -0.44 1.76
C PHE A 267 -11.61 -0.87 3.17
N GLY A 268 -11.13 -0.17 4.19
CA GLY A 268 -11.62 -0.33 5.57
C GLY A 268 -13.06 0.13 5.71
N ARG A 269 -13.34 1.36 5.24
CA ARG A 269 -14.62 2.11 5.32
C ARG A 269 -14.68 2.94 6.60
N ASP A 270 -15.60 2.67 7.51
CA ASP A 270 -15.65 3.41 8.79
C ASP A 270 -15.08 2.48 9.87
N GLY A 271 -14.44 3.00 10.91
CA GLY A 271 -13.89 2.21 12.01
C GLY A 271 -12.37 2.34 12.12
N ASP A 272 -11.80 1.89 13.24
CA ASP A 272 -10.33 1.94 13.43
C ASP A 272 -9.69 0.69 12.80
N ASP A 273 -9.32 0.75 11.52
CA ASP A 273 -8.95 -0.42 10.74
C ASP A 273 -7.46 -0.74 10.73
N ARG A 274 -7.14 -2.00 10.40
CA ARG A 274 -5.77 -2.44 10.10
C ARG A 274 -5.74 -3.14 8.75
N LEU A 275 -5.08 -2.53 7.78
CA LEU A 275 -5.01 -2.99 6.40
C LEU A 275 -3.60 -3.47 6.05
N PHE A 276 -3.49 -4.65 5.44
CA PHE A 276 -2.23 -5.27 5.03
C PHE A 276 -2.31 -5.74 3.56
N GLY A 277 -1.60 -5.07 2.66
CA GLY A 277 -1.54 -5.42 1.22
C GLY A 277 -0.58 -6.58 0.91
N ASN A 278 0.53 -6.65 1.64
CA ASN A 278 1.60 -7.64 1.53
C ASN A 278 2.46 -7.54 0.28
N ALA A 279 2.14 -8.17 -0.84
CA ALA A 279 3.10 -8.26 -1.94
C ALA A 279 2.47 -7.93 -3.30
N SER A 280 3.18 -7.11 -4.09
CA SER A 280 2.81 -6.49 -5.37
C SER A 280 2.28 -5.06 -5.17
N GLU A 281 1.62 -4.48 -6.19
CA GLU A 281 1.15 -3.09 -6.15
C GLU A 281 -0.29 -3.04 -5.64
N ASP A 282 -0.47 -2.51 -4.43
CA ASP A 282 -1.74 -2.51 -3.72
C ASP A 282 -2.32 -1.09 -3.54
N GLY A 283 -3.65 -1.00 -3.46
CA GLY A 283 -4.37 0.22 -3.11
C GLY A 283 -5.08 0.08 -1.77
N LEU A 284 -4.62 0.79 -0.76
CA LEU A 284 -5.15 0.75 0.60
C LEU A 284 -5.85 2.07 0.94
N PHE A 285 -7.10 1.96 1.36
CA PHE A 285 -7.96 3.06 1.77
C PHE A 285 -8.50 2.75 3.15
N GLY A 286 -8.00 3.42 4.18
CA GLY A 286 -8.50 3.27 5.56
C GLY A 286 -9.97 3.66 5.63
N GLY A 287 -10.23 4.94 5.40
CA GLY A 287 -11.56 5.50 5.30
C GLY A 287 -11.77 6.49 6.44
N LEU A 288 -12.89 6.40 7.16
CA LEU A 288 -13.11 7.16 8.40
C LEU A 288 -12.68 6.29 9.59
N GLY A 289 -11.95 6.87 10.54
CA GLY A 289 -11.51 6.24 11.78
C GLY A 289 -10.02 6.44 12.01
N VAL A 290 -9.45 5.69 12.95
CA VAL A 290 -8.00 5.71 13.22
C VAL A 290 -7.34 4.48 12.63
N ASP A 291 -6.89 4.63 11.40
CA ASP A 291 -6.43 3.51 10.60
C ASP A 291 -4.92 3.25 10.70
N ARG A 292 -4.56 2.00 10.42
CA ARG A 292 -3.17 1.58 10.18
C ARG A 292 -3.07 0.85 8.85
N LEU A 293 -2.34 1.44 7.92
CA LEU A 293 -2.14 0.90 6.59
C LEU A 293 -0.69 0.43 6.44
N ARG A 294 -0.51 -0.80 5.97
CA ARG A 294 0.77 -1.40 5.65
C ARG A 294 0.75 -1.92 4.22
N GLY A 295 1.46 -1.25 3.33
CA GLY A 295 1.56 -1.61 1.90
C GLY A 295 2.21 -2.97 1.73
N GLY A 296 3.50 -3.06 2.06
CA GLY A 296 4.27 -4.29 2.00
C GLY A 296 5.37 -4.22 0.95
N ASP A 297 5.72 -5.34 0.33
CA ASP A 297 6.66 -5.36 -0.79
C ASP A 297 5.92 -4.92 -2.07
N GLY A 298 6.21 -3.75 -2.63
CA GLY A 298 5.31 -3.20 -3.63
C GLY A 298 5.64 -1.83 -4.16
N SER A 299 4.69 -1.24 -4.88
CA SER A 299 4.70 0.20 -5.12
C SER A 299 3.29 0.66 -4.84
N ASP A 300 3.04 0.84 -3.55
CA ASP A 300 1.70 0.86 -3.01
C ASP A 300 1.12 2.26 -2.99
N PHE A 301 -0.21 2.31 -2.94
CA PHE A 301 -0.97 3.53 -2.84
C PHE A 301 -1.77 3.52 -1.54
N LEU A 302 -1.36 4.36 -0.59
CA LEU A 302 -1.97 4.51 0.71
C LEU A 302 -2.74 5.84 0.74
N ALA A 303 -4.05 5.76 0.91
CA ALA A 303 -4.94 6.91 0.94
C ALA A 303 -5.40 7.23 2.38
N ALA A 304 -5.15 8.47 2.81
CA ALA A 304 -5.48 8.95 4.15
C ALA A 304 -6.92 9.45 4.31
N TRP A 305 -7.61 9.80 3.21
CA TRP A 305 -8.95 10.41 3.20
C TRP A 305 -9.10 11.64 4.13
N ASP A 306 -9.19 12.82 3.52
CA ASP A 306 -9.24 14.17 4.11
C ASP A 306 -10.45 14.51 5.03
N TYR A 307 -11.25 13.53 5.46
CA TYR A 307 -12.42 13.81 6.32
C TYR A 307 -12.13 13.62 7.80
N SER A 308 -11.16 14.41 8.30
CA SER A 308 -10.99 14.81 9.69
C SER A 308 -11.63 13.89 10.75
N ASP A 309 -11.02 12.74 11.01
CA ASP A 309 -11.29 12.02 12.25
C ASP A 309 -10.76 12.79 13.46
N GLU A 310 -11.45 12.62 14.58
CA GLU A 310 -11.47 13.49 15.77
C GLU A 310 -10.12 13.61 16.53
N GLY A 311 -9.08 14.09 15.88
CA GLY A 311 -7.80 14.46 16.48
C GLY A 311 -6.90 13.29 16.92
N SER A 312 -7.09 12.10 16.34
CA SER A 312 -6.26 10.93 16.61
C SER A 312 -5.30 10.64 15.46
N ALA A 313 -4.11 10.15 15.76
CA ALA A 313 -3.04 9.94 14.78
C ALA A 313 -3.16 8.58 14.06
N GLU A 314 -3.02 8.60 12.75
CA GLU A 314 -2.98 7.43 11.87
C GLU A 314 -1.54 6.95 11.62
N LEU A 315 -1.40 5.74 11.09
CA LEU A 315 -0.11 5.16 10.71
C LEU A 315 -0.14 4.62 9.27
N TYR A 316 0.78 5.11 8.45
CA TYR A 316 1.01 4.65 7.09
C TYR A 316 2.43 4.10 6.98
N ASP A 317 2.58 2.85 6.55
CA ASP A 317 3.88 2.20 6.35
C ASP A 317 3.91 1.57 4.96
N GLY A 318 4.67 2.17 4.04
CA GLY A 318 4.83 1.60 2.68
C GLY A 318 5.62 0.29 2.69
N GLU A 319 6.50 0.14 3.67
CA GLU A 319 7.52 -0.92 3.77
C GLU A 319 8.53 -0.95 2.62
N GLY A 320 8.28 -1.75 1.59
CA GLY A 320 9.29 -2.24 0.68
C GLY A 320 8.99 -1.85 -0.75
N GLY A 321 9.42 -0.68 -1.20
CA GLY A 321 9.47 -0.38 -2.63
C GLY A 321 9.26 1.09 -2.93
N GLY A 322 8.22 1.43 -3.69
CA GLY A 322 8.00 2.79 -4.19
C GLY A 322 6.59 3.26 -3.87
N ASP A 323 6.41 3.84 -2.69
CA ASP A 323 5.12 3.98 -2.05
C ASP A 323 4.61 5.41 -2.05
N TRP A 324 3.29 5.53 -2.19
CA TRP A 324 2.56 6.79 -2.31
C TRP A 324 1.67 6.95 -1.10
N LEU A 325 1.86 8.04 -0.34
CA LEU A 325 0.92 8.47 0.69
C LEU A 325 0.18 9.70 0.21
N VAL A 326 -1.15 9.62 0.15
CA VAL A 326 -1.97 10.70 -0.39
C VAL A 326 -3.09 11.15 0.53
N TYR A 327 -3.16 12.47 0.74
CA TYR A 327 -4.23 13.14 1.48
C TYR A 327 -5.34 13.70 0.57
N ALA A 328 -5.09 13.91 -0.73
CA ALA A 328 -6.09 14.45 -1.65
C ALA A 328 -7.30 13.53 -1.82
N THR A 329 -8.51 14.09 -1.72
CA THR A 329 -9.78 13.36 -1.86
C THR A 329 -10.42 13.60 -3.22
N GLY A 330 -10.29 12.64 -4.13
CA GLY A 330 -10.99 12.61 -5.42
C GLY A 330 -12.03 11.50 -5.53
N THR A 331 -12.58 11.27 -6.72
CA THR A 331 -13.46 10.11 -7.04
C THR A 331 -12.72 8.77 -7.07
N ALA A 332 -11.45 8.74 -6.67
CA ALA A 332 -10.52 7.62 -6.75
C ALA A 332 -11.11 6.31 -6.22
N GLY A 333 -11.87 6.34 -5.11
CA GLY A 333 -12.50 5.12 -4.57
C GLY A 333 -13.57 4.48 -5.48
N LEU A 334 -14.29 5.29 -6.26
CA LEU A 334 -15.34 4.81 -7.18
C LEU A 334 -14.77 4.36 -8.53
N ASP A 335 -13.70 5.01 -9.01
CA ASP A 335 -13.03 4.59 -10.25
C ASP A 335 -12.16 3.34 -10.02
N ALA A 336 -11.49 3.26 -8.86
CA ALA A 336 -10.69 2.10 -8.45
C ALA A 336 -11.47 0.79 -8.57
N LEU A 337 -12.74 0.76 -8.16
CA LEU A 337 -13.55 -0.46 -8.20
C LEU A 337 -13.96 -0.85 -9.63
N ASP A 338 -14.31 0.11 -10.49
CA ASP A 338 -14.62 -0.21 -11.90
C ASP A 338 -13.36 -0.66 -12.64
N ASP A 339 -12.24 0.01 -12.43
CA ASP A 339 -10.97 -0.38 -13.05
C ASP A 339 -10.50 -1.74 -12.54
N PHE A 340 -10.60 -2.01 -11.23
CA PHE A 340 -10.28 -3.32 -10.67
C PHE A 340 -11.18 -4.43 -11.23
N ALA A 341 -12.49 -4.20 -11.27
CA ALA A 341 -13.44 -5.15 -11.86
C ALA A 341 -13.18 -5.42 -13.35
N ASN A 342 -12.58 -4.48 -14.06
CA ASN A 342 -12.22 -4.61 -15.47
C ASN A 342 -10.76 -5.07 -15.71
N GLY A 343 -10.02 -5.43 -14.65
CA GLY A 343 -8.60 -5.83 -14.74
C GLY A 343 -7.68 -4.69 -15.20
N LYS A 344 -8.15 -3.45 -15.03
CA LYS A 344 -7.48 -2.20 -15.38
C LYS A 344 -7.05 -1.41 -14.17
N PHE A 345 -7.20 -1.95 -12.95
CA PHE A 345 -6.66 -1.28 -11.77
C PHE A 345 -5.23 -0.88 -12.10
N ASP A 346 -4.98 0.40 -11.98
CA ASP A 346 -3.70 0.99 -12.30
C ASP A 346 -3.54 2.05 -11.23
N ALA A 347 -2.63 1.80 -10.29
CA ALA A 347 -2.29 2.79 -9.30
C ALA A 347 -1.90 4.11 -10.00
N LEU A 348 -1.36 4.06 -11.23
CA LEU A 348 -1.08 5.25 -12.05
C LEU A 348 -2.33 6.04 -12.48
N ASN A 349 -3.46 5.39 -12.75
CA ASN A 349 -4.72 6.09 -13.03
C ASN A 349 -5.23 6.79 -11.78
N LEU A 350 -5.21 6.10 -10.63
CA LEU A 350 -5.60 6.68 -9.34
C LEU A 350 -4.72 7.86 -8.95
N ARG A 351 -3.42 7.80 -9.25
CA ARG A 351 -2.45 8.91 -9.10
C ARG A 351 -2.79 10.10 -9.99
N THR A 352 -3.41 9.88 -11.15
CA THR A 352 -3.75 10.96 -12.10
C THR A 352 -5.08 11.64 -11.76
N ASP A 353 -6.05 10.92 -11.20
CA ASP A 353 -7.36 11.48 -10.81
C ASP A 353 -7.29 12.44 -9.62
N GLN A 354 -6.18 12.41 -8.87
CA GLN A 354 -5.94 13.30 -7.71
C GLN A 354 -5.82 14.75 -8.14
N TYR A 355 -5.31 15.00 -9.34
CA TYR A 355 -5.22 16.34 -9.92
C TYR A 355 -6.57 16.89 -10.40
N GLU A 356 -7.67 16.11 -10.35
CA GLU A 356 -8.96 16.50 -10.93
C GLU A 356 -10.02 16.93 -9.90
N ALA A 357 -9.76 16.75 -8.60
CA ALA A 357 -10.73 17.03 -7.55
C ALA A 357 -10.86 18.55 -7.28
N ASN A 358 -12.09 19.08 -7.39
CA ASN A 358 -12.44 20.41 -6.90
C ASN A 358 -13.11 20.25 -5.52
N GLY A 359 -12.39 20.51 -4.44
CA GLY A 359 -12.88 20.36 -3.07
C GLY A 359 -12.29 21.40 -2.11
N SER A 360 -12.94 21.60 -0.96
CA SER A 360 -12.35 22.32 0.17
C SER A 360 -11.89 21.27 1.17
N GLY A 361 -10.63 20.86 1.05
CA GLY A 361 -9.99 19.90 1.93
C GLY A 361 -9.49 20.49 3.25
N GLY A 362 -9.21 19.64 4.24
CA GLY A 362 -8.43 20.00 5.41
C GLY A 362 -6.98 20.18 5.03
N ARG A 363 -6.32 21.22 5.55
CA ARG A 363 -4.92 21.48 5.20
C ARG A 363 -3.99 20.51 5.92
N VAL A 364 -2.89 20.15 5.29
CA VAL A 364 -1.84 19.33 5.90
C VAL A 364 -0.49 20.03 5.93
N VAL A 365 0.32 19.69 6.93
CA VAL A 365 1.74 20.01 6.96
C VAL A 365 2.54 18.72 6.94
N ILE A 366 3.19 18.44 5.82
CA ILE A 366 3.94 17.20 5.60
C ILE A 366 5.43 17.46 5.84
N ARG A 367 6.03 16.69 6.75
CA ARG A 367 7.47 16.69 7.01
C ARG A 367 8.04 15.32 6.64
N ALA A 368 8.40 15.16 5.36
CA ALA A 368 8.78 13.88 4.77
C ALA A 368 9.98 13.23 5.49
N LYS A 369 10.95 14.06 5.91
CA LYS A 369 12.15 13.62 6.66
C LYS A 369 11.82 12.91 7.98
N ASP A 370 10.85 13.44 8.72
CA ASP A 370 10.46 12.90 10.03
C ASP A 370 9.36 11.85 9.89
N GLY A 371 8.73 11.74 8.71
CA GLY A 371 7.54 10.94 8.49
C GLY A 371 6.37 11.44 9.33
N GLU A 372 6.24 12.75 9.52
CA GLU A 372 5.14 13.35 10.27
C GLU A 372 4.23 14.17 9.35
N VAL A 373 2.92 13.98 9.51
CA VAL A 373 1.92 14.79 8.80
C VAL A 373 0.96 15.39 9.80
N ASP A 374 1.00 16.71 9.97
CA ASP A 374 -0.04 17.37 10.76
C ASP A 374 -1.29 17.57 9.90
N ARG A 375 -2.44 17.19 10.44
CA ARG A 375 -3.75 17.57 9.90
C ARG A 375 -4.24 18.82 10.60
N LEU A 376 -4.73 19.79 9.85
CA LEU A 376 -5.12 21.10 10.36
C LEU A 376 -6.62 21.36 10.18
N ASP A 377 -7.23 21.97 11.20
CA ASP A 377 -8.57 22.52 11.08
C ASP A 377 -8.62 23.75 10.14
N ALA A 378 -9.83 24.22 9.83
CA ALA A 378 -10.04 25.41 9.00
C ALA A 378 -9.46 26.70 9.61
N GLN A 379 -9.05 26.71 10.88
CA GLN A 379 -8.36 27.83 11.53
C GLN A 379 -6.83 27.69 11.49
N GLY A 380 -6.31 26.53 11.08
CA GLY A 380 -4.89 26.21 11.04
C GLY A 380 -4.33 25.65 12.35
N ASN A 381 -5.18 25.17 13.26
CA ASN A 381 -4.70 24.44 14.43
C ASN A 381 -4.49 22.98 14.05
N ILE A 382 -3.39 22.39 14.53
CA ILE A 382 -3.14 20.96 14.41
C ILE A 382 -4.21 20.20 15.20
N ILE A 383 -4.94 19.32 14.52
CA ILE A 383 -5.92 18.43 15.12
C ILE A 383 -5.34 17.05 15.40
N ALA A 384 -4.47 16.54 14.52
CA ALA A 384 -3.77 15.27 14.65
C ALA A 384 -2.40 15.36 13.97
N THR A 385 -1.48 14.46 14.35
CA THR A 385 -0.19 14.27 13.67
C THR A 385 -0.04 12.81 13.34
N ASP A 386 -0.19 12.46 12.07
CA ASP A 386 -0.08 11.11 11.55
C ASP A 386 1.39 10.74 11.32
N ILE A 387 1.68 9.45 11.32
CA ILE A 387 3.04 8.92 11.13
C ILE A 387 3.11 8.15 9.82
N ALA A 388 4.07 8.52 8.99
CA ALA A 388 4.41 7.88 7.74
C ALA A 388 5.80 7.22 7.83
N ARG A 389 5.96 6.03 7.26
CA ARG A 389 7.23 5.30 7.20
C ARG A 389 7.41 4.69 5.83
N ASN A 390 8.65 4.69 5.35
CA ASN A 390 9.03 4.08 4.08
C ASN A 390 8.12 4.60 2.95
N ILE A 391 8.05 5.92 2.79
CA ILE A 391 7.25 6.58 1.76
C ILE A 391 8.19 7.38 0.86
N GLU A 392 8.13 7.08 -0.44
CA GLU A 392 8.92 7.74 -1.48
C GLU A 392 8.15 8.89 -2.14
N THR A 393 6.81 8.89 -2.08
CA THR A 393 5.97 9.94 -2.67
C THR A 393 4.92 10.42 -1.67
N TYR A 394 5.01 11.70 -1.31
CA TYR A 394 3.98 12.37 -0.50
C TYR A 394 3.15 13.28 -1.39
N VAL A 395 1.83 13.15 -1.30
CA VAL A 395 0.88 14.01 -1.99
C VAL A 395 0.00 14.73 -0.96
N GLY A 396 -0.09 16.05 -1.09
CA GLY A 396 -0.94 16.90 -0.28
C GLY A 396 -2.44 16.57 -0.40
N SER A 397 -3.22 17.34 0.35
CA SER A 397 -4.68 17.33 0.40
C SER A 397 -5.29 18.11 -0.78
N ASN A 398 -6.58 18.42 -0.70
CA ASN A 398 -7.21 19.40 -1.61
C ASN A 398 -7.12 20.84 -1.07
N GLY A 399 -6.44 21.05 0.06
CA GLY A 399 -6.28 22.30 0.78
C GLY A 399 -5.03 23.06 0.35
N ALA A 400 -4.77 24.21 0.99
CA ALA A 400 -3.51 24.94 0.82
C ALA A 400 -2.48 24.44 1.83
N ASP A 401 -1.60 23.57 1.37
CA ASP A 401 -0.73 22.75 2.22
C ASP A 401 0.66 23.34 2.39
N THR A 402 1.42 22.75 3.31
CA THR A 402 2.84 23.06 3.45
C THR A 402 3.64 21.78 3.52
N LEU A 403 4.54 21.57 2.56
CA LEU A 403 5.28 20.32 2.42
C LEU A 403 6.79 20.59 2.54
N PHE A 404 7.48 19.72 3.26
CA PHE A 404 8.93 19.77 3.46
C PHE A 404 9.54 18.46 2.98
N GLY A 405 10.49 18.54 2.05
CA GLY A 405 11.26 17.40 1.55
C GLY A 405 12.26 16.83 2.56
N ASP A 406 13.04 15.84 2.14
CA ASP A 406 14.16 15.26 2.89
C ASP A 406 15.46 15.35 2.07
N GLY A 407 16.41 16.14 2.57
CA GLY A 407 17.62 16.48 1.84
C GLY A 407 18.76 15.47 1.96
N GLU A 408 18.53 14.41 2.75
CA GLU A 408 19.49 13.36 3.05
C GLU A 408 18.94 11.96 2.73
N ALA A 409 17.78 11.86 2.08
CA ALA A 409 17.22 10.57 1.68
C ALA A 409 18.17 9.83 0.73
N ASP A 410 18.45 8.55 1.02
CA ASP A 410 19.22 7.66 0.15
C ASP A 410 18.39 7.11 -1.04
N TYR A 411 17.11 7.49 -1.11
CA TYR A 411 16.13 7.09 -2.11
C TYR A 411 15.54 8.32 -2.83
N ARG A 412 14.87 8.08 -3.97
CA ARG A 412 14.23 9.16 -4.73
C ARG A 412 12.97 9.63 -4.00
N LEU A 413 12.97 10.86 -3.50
CA LEU A 413 11.79 11.46 -2.85
C LEU A 413 11.03 12.35 -3.84
N THR A 414 9.71 12.15 -3.91
CA THR A 414 8.78 13.01 -4.65
C THR A 414 7.84 13.72 -3.67
N ILE A 415 7.71 15.04 -3.83
CA ILE A 415 6.75 15.87 -3.09
C ILE A 415 5.76 16.46 -4.09
N ASP A 416 4.48 16.22 -3.88
CA ASP A 416 3.40 16.74 -4.70
C ASP A 416 2.43 17.55 -3.83
N GLY A 417 2.15 18.80 -4.19
CA GLY A 417 1.19 19.64 -3.48
C GLY A 417 -0.25 19.13 -3.60
N GLY A 418 -0.58 18.46 -4.72
CA GLY A 418 -1.96 18.09 -5.03
C GLY A 418 -2.78 19.31 -5.50
N PRO A 419 -4.11 19.29 -5.34
CA PRO A 419 -4.94 20.48 -5.55
C PRO A 419 -4.82 21.44 -4.36
N GLY A 420 -4.52 22.71 -4.60
CA GLY A 420 -4.24 23.60 -3.49
C GLY A 420 -3.55 24.88 -3.92
N ASN A 421 -3.27 25.75 -2.96
CA ASN A 421 -2.26 26.79 -3.19
C ASN A 421 -1.17 26.50 -2.18
N ASP A 422 -0.18 25.74 -2.60
CA ASP A 422 0.69 25.03 -1.70
C ASP A 422 2.02 25.76 -1.50
N VAL A 423 2.62 25.55 -0.33
CA VAL A 423 3.97 26.04 -0.04
C VAL A 423 4.90 24.84 0.11
N ILE A 424 5.79 24.66 -0.86
CA ILE A 424 6.67 23.49 -0.91
C ILE A 424 8.11 23.90 -0.63
N HIS A 425 8.59 23.52 0.54
CA HIS A 425 9.99 23.62 0.95
C HIS A 425 10.76 22.43 0.37
N THR A 426 11.50 22.72 -0.69
CA THR A 426 12.14 21.71 -1.55
C THR A 426 13.06 20.75 -0.79
N TRP A 427 13.86 21.27 0.15
CA TRP A 427 14.77 20.54 1.06
C TRP A 427 15.45 19.32 0.42
N GLY A 428 15.95 19.46 -0.81
CA GLY A 428 16.70 18.38 -1.48
C GLY A 428 15.90 17.21 -2.06
N ALA A 429 14.56 17.26 -2.05
CA ALA A 429 13.72 16.26 -2.75
C ALA A 429 14.04 16.17 -4.25
N ASP A 430 13.98 14.98 -4.84
CA ASP A 430 14.33 14.78 -6.25
C ASP A 430 13.32 15.41 -7.20
N GLU A 431 12.03 15.19 -6.95
CA GLU A 431 10.95 15.65 -7.82
C GLU A 431 9.90 16.41 -7.00
N ILE A 432 9.52 17.57 -7.51
CA ILE A 432 8.57 18.45 -6.86
C ILE A 432 7.52 18.86 -7.88
N ASN A 433 6.26 18.62 -7.55
CA ASN A 433 5.13 19.05 -8.33
C ASN A 433 4.22 19.94 -7.46
N GLY A 434 3.84 21.11 -7.95
CA GLY A 434 2.86 21.98 -7.29
C GLY A 434 1.48 21.36 -7.34
N GLY A 435 1.08 20.95 -8.54
CA GLY A 435 -0.20 20.31 -8.77
C GLY A 435 -1.16 21.31 -9.40
N ARG A 436 -2.37 21.48 -8.86
CA ARG A 436 -3.32 22.48 -9.36
C ARG A 436 -3.42 23.62 -8.38
N GLY A 437 -3.34 24.85 -8.89
CA GLY A 437 -3.58 26.08 -8.15
C GLY A 437 -2.37 26.99 -8.22
N SER A 438 -2.13 27.83 -7.22
CA SER A 438 -1.02 28.80 -7.29
C SER A 438 -0.04 28.51 -6.19
N ASP A 439 1.10 27.94 -6.57
CA ASP A 439 2.03 27.30 -5.64
C ASP A 439 3.29 28.13 -5.44
N VAL A 440 3.90 27.97 -4.28
CA VAL A 440 5.14 28.64 -3.90
C VAL A 440 6.19 27.58 -3.56
N PHE A 441 7.20 27.46 -4.41
CA PHE A 441 8.34 26.58 -4.19
C PHE A 441 9.48 27.35 -3.53
N ILE A 442 9.82 26.99 -2.30
CA ILE A 442 10.94 27.56 -1.56
C ILE A 442 12.18 26.69 -1.81
N VAL A 443 13.09 27.22 -2.63
CA VAL A 443 14.36 26.59 -2.96
C VAL A 443 15.36 26.87 -1.86
N GLU A 444 15.58 25.88 -1.01
CA GLU A 444 16.51 25.96 0.10
C GLU A 444 17.13 24.59 0.40
N ARG A 445 18.20 24.60 1.20
CA ARG A 445 18.79 23.36 1.73
C ARG A 445 18.09 22.97 3.02
N ASP A 446 18.05 21.67 3.29
CA ASP A 446 17.62 21.20 4.61
C ASP A 446 18.50 21.85 5.71
N PRO A 447 17.92 22.22 6.87
CA PRO A 447 18.64 22.90 7.96
C PRO A 447 19.89 22.16 8.48
N ALA A 448 19.96 20.83 8.31
CA ALA A 448 21.09 19.99 8.68
C ALA A 448 22.19 19.92 7.59
N GLY A 449 21.92 20.40 6.37
CA GLY A 449 22.78 20.26 5.20
C GLY A 449 22.05 19.57 4.05
N GLY A 450 22.72 19.31 2.92
CA GLY A 450 22.13 18.54 1.82
C GLY A 450 22.21 19.22 0.46
N ALA A 451 21.65 18.54 -0.55
CA ALA A 451 21.52 19.04 -1.91
C ALA A 451 20.31 19.97 -2.07
N PHE A 452 20.24 20.70 -3.18
CA PHE A 452 19.00 21.31 -3.63
C PHE A 452 18.17 20.24 -4.36
N ALA A 453 16.87 20.49 -4.49
CA ALA A 453 16.01 19.64 -5.29
C ALA A 453 16.50 19.48 -6.73
N GLN A 454 16.03 18.45 -7.45
CA GLN A 454 16.46 18.20 -8.84
C GLN A 454 15.44 18.66 -9.89
N ALA A 455 14.15 18.67 -9.57
CA ALA A 455 13.12 19.16 -10.49
C ALA A 455 11.96 19.84 -9.76
N ILE A 456 11.41 20.88 -10.40
CA ILE A 456 10.18 21.59 -10.01
C ILE A 456 9.24 21.67 -11.23
N ASP A 457 8.01 21.23 -11.05
CA ASP A 457 6.88 21.45 -11.94
C ASP A 457 5.83 22.28 -11.23
N GLY A 458 5.41 23.42 -11.80
CA GLY A 458 4.24 24.15 -11.32
C GLY A 458 2.97 23.30 -11.39
N GLY A 459 2.90 22.39 -12.37
CA GLY A 459 1.73 21.55 -12.61
C GLY A 459 0.73 22.18 -13.60
N PRO A 460 -0.40 21.51 -13.84
CA PRO A 460 -1.30 21.87 -14.94
C PRO A 460 -2.38 22.90 -14.55
N GLY A 461 -2.28 24.13 -15.07
CA GLY A 461 -3.42 25.06 -15.04
C GLY A 461 -3.23 26.37 -15.79
N ALA A 462 -4.20 26.73 -16.63
CA ALA A 462 -4.10 27.95 -17.46
C ALA A 462 -4.32 29.27 -16.69
N ARG A 463 -4.66 29.20 -15.39
CA ARG A 463 -4.90 30.36 -14.50
C ARG A 463 -4.00 30.34 -13.26
N ASP A 464 -3.11 29.38 -13.21
CA ASP A 464 -2.25 29.09 -12.08
C ASP A 464 -1.09 30.11 -12.09
N TYR A 465 -0.55 30.40 -10.92
CA TYR A 465 0.47 31.42 -10.74
C TYR A 465 1.51 30.93 -9.75
N ASP A 466 2.50 30.26 -10.30
CA ASP A 466 3.50 29.53 -9.55
C ASP A 466 4.77 30.35 -9.40
N ILE A 467 5.34 30.30 -8.20
CA ILE A 467 6.46 31.12 -7.76
C ILE A 467 7.61 30.20 -7.32
N VAL A 468 8.80 30.41 -7.87
CA VAL A 468 10.04 29.82 -7.35
C VAL A 468 10.80 30.88 -6.56
N ASP A 469 10.84 30.72 -5.24
CA ASP A 469 11.54 31.59 -4.30
C ASP A 469 12.90 30.99 -3.91
N MET A 470 13.97 31.67 -4.30
CA MET A 470 15.35 31.23 -4.11
C MET A 470 16.10 32.03 -3.06
N ARG A 471 15.43 32.96 -2.37
CA ARG A 471 16.06 33.85 -1.36
C ARG A 471 16.69 33.08 -0.20
N GLN A 472 16.16 31.88 0.09
CA GLN A 472 16.60 31.06 1.23
C GLN A 472 17.73 30.07 0.91
N ALA A 473 18.24 30.05 -0.32
CA ALA A 473 19.30 29.13 -0.74
C ALA A 473 20.73 29.45 -0.23
N GLY A 474 20.86 30.47 0.63
CA GLY A 474 22.10 30.89 1.27
C GLY A 474 23.10 31.60 0.34
N ASP A 475 24.40 31.36 0.54
CA ASP A 475 25.54 31.96 -0.20
C ASP A 475 25.70 31.46 -1.65
N SER A 476 24.59 31.03 -2.28
CA SER A 476 24.60 30.41 -3.59
C SER A 476 24.37 31.46 -4.67
N ARG A 477 25.13 31.35 -5.77
CA ARG A 477 24.88 32.09 -7.00
C ARG A 477 24.05 31.23 -7.93
N PHE A 478 23.02 31.81 -8.54
CA PHE A 478 22.17 31.13 -9.50
C PHE A 478 22.55 31.46 -10.93
N ILE A 479 22.64 30.42 -11.75
CA ILE A 479 22.75 30.54 -13.19
C ILE A 479 21.56 29.79 -13.77
N VAL A 480 20.51 30.52 -14.11
CA VAL A 480 19.33 29.94 -14.74
C VAL A 480 19.42 30.12 -16.25
N LYS A 481 19.26 29.04 -17.01
CA LYS A 481 19.23 29.05 -18.47
C LYS A 481 18.01 28.30 -18.97
N THR A 482 17.62 28.51 -20.22
CA THR A 482 16.59 27.69 -20.86
C THR A 482 17.19 26.77 -21.91
N ASN A 483 16.74 25.51 -21.96
CA ASN A 483 17.19 24.52 -22.95
C ASN A 483 16.10 24.16 -24.00
N GLY A 484 15.01 24.93 -24.10
CA GLY A 484 13.87 24.69 -24.99
C GLY A 484 12.53 24.64 -24.22
N VAL A 485 11.43 24.27 -24.90
CA VAL A 485 10.02 24.28 -24.43
C VAL A 485 9.88 24.23 -22.90
N ASN A 486 9.67 25.41 -22.28
CA ASN A 486 9.42 25.64 -20.85
C ASN A 486 10.36 24.94 -19.86
N ARG A 487 11.59 24.60 -20.26
CA ARG A 487 12.56 23.91 -19.39
C ARG A 487 13.72 24.82 -19.01
N PHE A 488 13.84 25.11 -17.72
CA PHE A 488 14.98 25.85 -17.16
C PHE A 488 16.04 24.88 -16.62
N GLU A 489 17.31 25.12 -16.93
CA GLU A 489 18.48 24.53 -16.28
C GLU A 489 18.99 25.53 -15.24
N VAL A 490 18.92 25.18 -13.96
CA VAL A 490 19.53 26.00 -12.89
C VAL A 490 20.84 25.37 -12.47
N VAL A 491 21.93 26.13 -12.55
CA VAL A 491 23.22 25.76 -11.98
C VAL A 491 23.43 26.59 -10.72
N VAL A 492 23.60 25.89 -9.60
CA VAL A 492 23.95 26.51 -8.32
C VAL A 492 25.47 26.52 -8.17
N ALA A 493 26.07 27.71 -8.10
CA ALA A 493 27.51 27.92 -7.99
C ALA A 493 27.90 28.57 -6.65
N SER A 494 29.17 28.41 -6.26
CA SER A 494 29.74 29.18 -5.14
C SER A 494 29.75 30.67 -5.49
N LYS A 495 29.41 31.55 -4.52
CA LYS A 495 29.48 33.01 -4.67
C LYS A 495 30.83 33.55 -5.16
N ASP A 496 31.92 32.81 -4.95
CA ASP A 496 33.26 33.23 -5.38
C ASP A 496 33.52 32.97 -6.88
N PHE A 497 32.52 32.49 -7.63
CA PHE A 497 32.66 32.16 -9.03
C PHE A 497 32.46 33.38 -9.95
N PHE A 498 33.57 33.89 -10.49
CA PHE A 498 33.61 34.97 -11.48
C PHE A 498 33.90 34.42 -12.89
N GLY A 499 32.88 34.02 -13.65
CA GLY A 499 33.04 33.59 -15.04
C GLY A 499 31.73 33.15 -15.71
N PRO A 500 31.73 32.89 -17.04
CA PRO A 500 30.62 32.21 -17.70
C PRO A 500 30.47 30.80 -17.11
N PRO A 501 29.27 30.19 -17.21
CA PRO A 501 28.92 28.98 -16.48
C PRO A 501 29.94 27.87 -16.71
N LEU A 502 30.64 27.44 -15.66
CA LEU A 502 31.28 26.14 -15.68
C LEU A 502 30.17 25.10 -15.43
N SER A 503 30.05 24.11 -16.30
CA SER A 503 29.32 22.88 -15.97
C SER A 503 29.90 22.37 -14.65
N ALA A 504 29.11 22.44 -13.58
CA ALA A 504 29.56 22.13 -12.23
C ALA A 504 28.75 20.95 -11.69
N ARG A 505 29.44 19.82 -11.51
CA ARG A 505 29.00 18.62 -10.77
C ARG A 505 27.89 17.73 -11.35
N GLY A 506 27.38 18.00 -12.55
CA GLY A 506 26.77 16.95 -13.37
C GLY A 506 25.33 16.55 -13.04
N SER A 507 24.49 17.45 -12.54
CA SER A 507 23.04 17.27 -12.59
C SER A 507 22.33 18.55 -13.01
N ASP A 508 21.45 18.43 -14.01
CA ASP A 508 20.62 19.51 -14.54
C ASP A 508 19.39 19.67 -13.63
N PHE A 509 19.29 20.78 -12.89
CA PHE A 509 18.04 21.12 -12.19
C PHE A 509 17.01 21.60 -13.21
N THR A 510 15.80 21.04 -13.18
CA THR A 510 14.75 21.36 -14.16
C THR A 510 13.58 22.10 -13.53
N VAL A 511 13.24 23.29 -14.04
CA VAL A 511 11.97 23.96 -13.72
C VAL A 511 11.07 24.00 -14.96
N LYS A 512 9.75 23.80 -14.79
CA LYS A 512 8.72 24.00 -15.82
C LYS A 512 7.41 24.51 -15.23
N GLU A 513 6.59 25.12 -16.09
CA GLU A 513 5.26 25.66 -15.75
C GLU A 513 5.22 26.71 -14.63
N VAL A 514 6.29 27.50 -14.45
CA VAL A 514 6.39 28.56 -13.41
C VAL A 514 6.32 29.96 -14.03
N GLN A 515 5.65 30.91 -13.36
CA GLN A 515 5.45 32.29 -13.85
C GLN A 515 6.30 33.34 -13.13
N GLU A 516 6.74 33.10 -11.90
CA GLU A 516 7.57 34.05 -11.14
C GLU A 516 8.83 33.41 -10.55
N PHE A 517 9.96 34.13 -10.65
CA PHE A 517 11.22 33.75 -10.01
C PHE A 517 11.70 34.89 -9.10
N ILE A 518 12.05 34.56 -7.86
CA ILE A 518 12.64 35.48 -6.89
C ILE A 518 14.05 34.99 -6.57
N LEU A 519 15.07 35.75 -6.97
CA LEU A 519 16.47 35.38 -6.81
C LEU A 519 17.04 35.81 -5.45
N GLY A 520 18.32 35.52 -5.22
CA GLY A 520 18.97 35.70 -3.93
C GLY A 520 19.43 37.14 -3.66
N ASP A 521 20.25 37.29 -2.61
CA ASP A 521 20.94 38.56 -2.30
C ASP A 521 22.37 38.61 -2.94
N ASN A 522 22.71 37.67 -3.85
CA ASN A 522 24.04 37.54 -4.46
C ASN A 522 24.00 37.95 -5.93
N ASP A 523 25.16 38.28 -6.52
CA ASP A 523 25.28 38.55 -7.96
C ASP A 523 24.82 37.35 -8.82
N ASP A 524 23.58 37.38 -9.31
CA ASP A 524 22.93 36.28 -10.01
C ASP A 524 23.00 36.43 -11.54
N TYR A 525 22.83 35.32 -12.26
CA TYR A 525 22.70 35.30 -13.72
C TYR A 525 21.42 34.58 -14.09
N PHE A 526 20.51 35.28 -14.76
CA PHE A 526 19.27 34.70 -15.24
C PHE A 526 19.15 34.89 -16.75
N GLN A 527 18.94 33.80 -17.48
CA GLN A 527 18.61 33.81 -18.89
C GLN A 527 17.21 33.24 -19.11
N TRP A 528 16.29 34.11 -19.51
CA TRP A 528 14.95 33.76 -19.98
C TRP A 528 15.01 33.36 -21.46
N GLY A 529 14.47 32.21 -21.86
CA GLY A 529 14.55 31.81 -23.27
C GLY A 529 13.44 30.94 -23.87
N THR A 530 12.52 30.38 -23.07
CA THR A 530 11.26 29.77 -23.56
C THR A 530 10.30 29.61 -22.39
N GLY A 531 9.06 30.10 -22.54
CA GLY A 531 8.03 30.16 -21.49
C GLY A 531 6.78 30.91 -21.95
N SER A 532 5.72 30.89 -21.14
CA SER A 532 4.73 31.97 -21.06
C SER A 532 5.40 33.28 -20.62
N ASP A 533 4.70 34.42 -20.64
CA ASP A 533 5.24 35.63 -20.01
C ASP A 533 5.43 35.38 -18.50
N GLY A 534 6.56 35.82 -17.94
CA GLY A 534 6.89 35.63 -16.53
C GLY A 534 7.68 36.81 -15.95
N THR A 535 7.80 36.84 -14.63
CA THR A 535 8.48 37.91 -13.89
C THR A 535 9.71 37.36 -13.16
N VAL A 536 10.82 38.08 -13.20
CA VAL A 536 12.04 37.76 -12.46
C VAL A 536 12.43 38.95 -11.61
N TYR A 537 12.66 38.71 -10.32
CA TYR A 537 13.22 39.67 -9.38
C TYR A 537 14.66 39.27 -9.05
N GLY A 538 15.63 40.14 -9.37
CA GLY A 538 17.06 39.96 -9.11
C GLY A 538 17.39 39.96 -7.62
N GLY A 539 16.73 40.82 -6.85
CA GLY A 539 16.88 40.84 -5.40
C GLY A 539 17.93 41.85 -4.98
N LYS A 540 19.01 41.41 -4.34
CA LYS A 540 20.19 42.27 -4.14
C LYS A 540 21.38 41.69 -4.87
N GLY A 541 22.37 42.52 -5.15
CA GLY A 541 23.59 42.09 -5.83
C GLY A 541 23.73 42.85 -7.14
N ASN A 542 24.76 42.52 -7.92
CA ASN A 542 24.89 43.04 -9.27
C ASN A 542 24.47 41.94 -10.24
N ASP A 543 23.19 41.92 -10.54
CA ASP A 543 22.55 40.85 -11.27
C ASP A 543 22.69 41.02 -12.77
N TYR A 544 22.70 39.89 -13.48
CA TYR A 544 22.70 39.86 -14.93
C TYR A 544 21.47 39.12 -15.44
N LEU A 545 20.46 39.88 -15.88
CA LEU A 545 19.18 39.37 -16.35
C LEU A 545 19.10 39.53 -17.87
N ILE A 546 18.88 38.46 -18.63
CA ILE A 546 18.85 38.50 -20.09
C ILE A 546 17.67 37.70 -20.64
N SER A 547 16.95 38.25 -21.61
CA SER A 547 16.02 37.48 -22.45
C SER A 547 16.72 37.01 -23.73
N SER A 548 16.38 35.83 -24.24
CA SER A 548 17.02 35.24 -25.43
C SER A 548 16.06 35.10 -26.60
N ASN A 549 16.58 35.17 -27.82
CA ASN A 549 15.82 35.30 -29.07
C ASN A 549 15.59 33.99 -29.84
N GLN A 550 15.86 32.84 -29.22
CA GLN A 550 15.99 31.60 -30.00
C GLN A 550 14.66 30.99 -30.45
N PHE A 551 13.51 31.37 -29.88
CA PHE A 551 12.26 30.62 -30.04
C PHE A 551 10.94 31.43 -30.20
N GLY A 552 10.98 32.76 -30.39
CA GLY A 552 9.78 33.58 -30.69
C GLY A 552 9.67 34.89 -29.88
N GLN A 553 8.63 35.70 -30.14
CA GLN A 553 8.39 36.97 -29.41
C GLN A 553 7.84 36.68 -28.00
N GLN A 554 8.53 37.18 -26.97
CA GLN A 554 8.19 37.02 -25.55
C GLN A 554 8.32 38.36 -24.82
N LEU A 555 7.56 38.56 -23.74
CA LEU A 555 7.56 39.81 -22.98
C LEU A 555 7.82 39.57 -21.48
N PRO A 556 9.00 39.04 -21.09
CA PRO A 556 9.33 38.89 -19.68
C PRO A 556 9.38 40.24 -18.96
N VAL A 557 9.15 40.22 -17.65
CA VAL A 557 9.34 41.38 -16.78
C VAL A 557 10.56 41.11 -15.90
N PHE A 558 11.57 41.97 -15.98
CA PHE A 558 12.76 41.93 -15.12
C PHE A 558 12.77 43.11 -14.18
N GLN A 559 12.98 42.83 -12.89
CA GLN A 559 13.19 43.78 -11.81
C GLN A 559 14.60 43.52 -11.27
N GLY A 560 15.52 44.48 -11.38
CA GLY A 560 16.90 44.35 -10.93
C GLY A 560 16.96 44.23 -9.41
N GLY A 561 16.54 45.29 -8.72
CA GLY A 561 16.47 45.33 -7.27
C GLY A 561 17.55 46.23 -6.69
N ASP A 562 18.20 45.81 -5.60
CA ASP A 562 19.26 46.60 -4.98
C ASP A 562 20.65 46.20 -5.54
N GLY A 563 21.31 47.11 -6.24
CA GLY A 563 22.69 46.96 -6.71
C GLY A 563 22.86 47.44 -8.14
N ASN A 564 24.01 47.18 -8.77
CA ASN A 564 24.27 47.69 -10.11
C ASN A 564 23.97 46.61 -11.15
N ASP A 565 22.73 46.58 -11.61
CA ASP A 565 22.23 45.47 -12.41
C ASP A 565 22.47 45.67 -13.91
N THR A 566 22.62 44.57 -14.63
CA THR A 566 22.64 44.56 -16.09
C THR A 566 21.45 43.76 -16.61
N ILE A 567 20.53 44.45 -17.28
CA ILE A 567 19.32 43.87 -17.83
C ILE A 567 19.35 43.97 -19.35
N VAL A 568 19.24 42.84 -20.05
CA VAL A 568 19.30 42.77 -21.51
C VAL A 568 18.00 42.20 -22.06
N LEU A 569 17.25 43.01 -22.81
CA LEU A 569 16.03 42.59 -23.50
C LEU A 569 16.30 42.37 -24.99
N GLU A 570 16.37 41.11 -25.43
CA GLU A 570 16.60 40.77 -26.83
C GLU A 570 15.33 40.95 -27.71
N ASP A 571 14.16 40.47 -27.28
CA ASP A 571 12.94 40.42 -28.13
C ASP A 571 11.70 41.18 -27.60
N GLY A 572 11.85 41.98 -26.53
CA GLY A 572 10.76 42.75 -25.91
C GLY A 572 10.58 42.42 -24.43
N GLY A 573 9.62 43.07 -23.78
CA GLY A 573 9.33 42.88 -22.34
C GLY A 573 9.37 44.19 -21.54
N ALA A 574 9.51 44.04 -20.23
CA ALA A 574 9.72 45.15 -19.31
C ALA A 574 11.00 44.97 -18.48
N ALA A 575 11.74 46.06 -18.26
CA ALA A 575 12.94 46.07 -17.45
C ALA A 575 12.91 47.25 -16.48
N PHE A 576 13.15 46.98 -15.20
CA PHE A 576 13.19 47.95 -14.12
C PHE A 576 14.51 47.76 -13.38
N GLY A 577 15.33 48.80 -13.29
CA GLY A 577 16.64 48.72 -12.62
C GLY A 577 16.56 48.78 -11.10
N ASP A 578 15.60 49.56 -10.58
CA ASP A 578 15.41 49.83 -9.15
C ASP A 578 16.58 50.60 -8.48
N GLU A 579 17.17 50.12 -7.38
CA GLU A 579 18.16 50.88 -6.59
C GLU A 579 19.61 50.59 -7.03
N GLY A 580 20.21 51.47 -7.84
CA GLY A 580 21.65 51.43 -8.11
C GLY A 580 22.06 52.11 -9.41
N ASP A 581 23.29 51.85 -9.88
CA ASP A 581 23.76 52.33 -11.19
C ASP A 581 23.50 51.23 -12.25
N ASP A 582 22.27 51.19 -12.77
CA ASP A 582 21.82 50.10 -13.65
C ASP A 582 22.13 50.31 -15.13
N ARG A 583 22.30 49.18 -15.82
CA ARG A 583 22.49 49.11 -17.27
C ARG A 583 21.38 48.30 -17.92
N ILE A 584 20.46 48.99 -18.60
CA ILE A 584 19.43 48.34 -19.43
C ILE A 584 19.83 48.40 -20.90
N GLU A 585 19.96 47.23 -21.55
CA GLU A 585 20.17 47.09 -22.98
C GLU A 585 18.94 46.51 -23.67
N VAL A 586 18.61 47.05 -24.85
CA VAL A 586 17.43 46.63 -25.59
C VAL A 586 17.81 46.41 -27.05
N HIS A 587 17.73 45.15 -27.51
CA HIS A 587 18.22 44.70 -28.82
C HIS A 587 17.08 44.49 -29.85
N ALA A 588 15.92 45.11 -29.62
CA ALA A 588 14.84 45.47 -30.57
C ALA A 588 14.21 44.40 -31.50
N GLY A 589 12.89 44.21 -31.26
CA GLY A 589 11.88 43.68 -32.18
C GLY A 589 10.43 43.81 -31.66
N GLY A 590 10.22 43.75 -30.34
CA GLY A 590 8.92 43.80 -29.67
C GLY A 590 8.54 45.11 -28.96
N LYS A 591 7.42 45.11 -28.22
CA LYS A 591 6.98 46.23 -27.37
C LYS A 591 7.83 46.23 -26.10
N ILE A 592 8.47 47.35 -25.78
CA ILE A 592 9.41 47.47 -24.65
C ILE A 592 8.93 48.57 -23.69
N SER A 593 9.01 48.30 -22.39
CA SER A 593 8.89 49.30 -21.31
C SER A 593 10.15 49.23 -20.46
N ALA A 594 10.82 50.35 -20.19
CA ALA A 594 11.97 50.36 -19.30
C ALA A 594 11.96 51.60 -18.42
N GLU A 595 12.29 51.43 -17.15
CA GLU A 595 12.43 52.49 -16.14
C GLU A 595 13.70 52.22 -15.34
N GLY A 596 14.53 53.24 -15.13
CA GLY A 596 15.78 53.14 -14.37
C GLY A 596 15.81 54.18 -13.25
N GLY A 597 16.39 53.80 -12.10
CA GLY A 597 16.62 54.65 -10.94
C GLY A 597 17.72 55.68 -11.16
#